data_AF-A0A420HCD4-F1
#
_entry.id   AF-A0A420HCD4-F1
#
_cell.length_a   1.000
_cell.length_b   1.000
_cell.length_c   1.000
_cell.angle_alpha   90.00
_cell.angle_beta   90.00
_cell.angle_gamma   90.00
#
_symmetry.space_group_name_H-M   'P 1'
#
loop_
_entity.id
_entity.type
_entity.pdbx_description
1 polymer ?
#
loop_
_entity_poly.entity_id
_entity_poly.type
_entity_poly.pdbx_seq_one_letter_code
_entity_poly.pdbx_strand_id
1 'polypeptide(L)'
;MSWDNTDTAGAKASEWDTNNYDAGGYDAKENTNADYDGDNWNQEKNSGDNAYGDNAAGGGAECYACGEIGHRKADCPNPAVPREFTGTCRICEKEGHRAAECPDKPVSVCRNCQEEGHEAFGCENPRKINRDHVKDMTGEEAWALMKTAIEERDLDDLKEAVEIYIKSNPEITYQMLEKKLRDESMGVYIIALEKELAASYTNMDIQGNLDKTYTVTWRWSPKPLRPKERQFWPSSPQENFDRLNDAGEPIDRGVPKCNNCNELGHTRKKCPEEIVENVERATVLCFNCNQTGHRVRDCPEPRTDRFACKNCNQSGHTARECPEPRSLEGVECNKCHENGHYSRDCPLQGAGGGGTCHNCGQEGHRKSDCPNETALICRNCDAIGHISRECPLPRDYSRVKCQNCQQMGHTKVRCTEPLKENEDAGYGDAGYGGDNNYEADKGADTTHENNAEGDGWGWNDNTAGTTTNQDWEGEVKVSTSGADW
;
A
#
# COMPACT_ATOMS: atom_id res chain seq x y z
N MET A 1 -57.18 39.47 -22.99
CA MET A 1 -58.36 38.58 -23.14
C MET A 1 -57.96 37.58 -24.23
N SER A 2 -57.66 36.31 -23.94
CA SER A 2 -58.57 35.23 -23.48
C SER A 2 -59.70 34.99 -24.50
N TRP A 3 -60.07 33.78 -24.93
CA TRP A 3 -59.96 32.41 -24.37
C TRP A 3 -59.82 31.39 -25.56
N ASP A 4 -59.48 30.08 -25.47
CA ASP A 4 -59.03 29.18 -24.38
C ASP A 4 -58.44 27.82 -24.89
N ASN A 5 -57.96 27.00 -23.94
CA ASN A 5 -58.02 25.51 -23.76
C ASN A 5 -58.65 24.54 -24.82
N THR A 6 -58.42 23.21 -24.83
CA THR A 6 -57.60 22.25 -24.01
C THR A 6 -57.07 21.09 -24.91
N ASP A 7 -56.04 20.35 -24.47
CA ASP A 7 -56.16 18.91 -24.08
C ASP A 7 -54.80 18.28 -23.72
N THR A 8 -54.81 17.18 -22.95
CA THR A 8 -53.63 16.63 -22.25
C THR A 8 -53.38 15.14 -22.51
N ALA A 9 -52.10 14.77 -22.64
CA ALA A 9 -51.59 13.42 -22.37
C ALA A 9 -50.08 13.50 -22.06
N GLY A 10 -49.68 13.12 -20.84
CA GLY A 10 -48.27 13.12 -20.44
C GLY A 10 -47.64 11.73 -20.59
N ALA A 11 -46.50 11.64 -21.28
CA ALA A 11 -45.60 10.49 -21.18
C ALA A 11 -44.49 10.83 -20.19
N LYS A 12 -44.35 10.05 -19.11
CA LYS A 12 -43.18 10.16 -18.23
C LYS A 12 -41.97 9.57 -18.94
N ALA A 13 -40.90 10.34 -19.10
CA ALA A 13 -39.58 9.76 -19.28
C ALA A 13 -39.25 8.96 -18.01
N SER A 14 -38.75 7.74 -18.16
CA SER A 14 -38.16 7.01 -17.03
C SER A 14 -36.81 7.63 -16.70
N GLU A 15 -36.63 8.00 -15.44
CA GLU A 15 -35.33 8.37 -14.89
C GLU A 15 -34.43 7.12 -14.93
N TRP A 16 -33.49 7.09 -15.88
CA TRP A 16 -32.46 6.07 -15.90
C TRP A 16 -31.40 6.44 -14.89
N ASP A 17 -31.30 5.63 -13.84
CA ASP A 17 -30.41 5.80 -12.70
C ASP A 17 -28.94 5.82 -13.17
N THR A 18 -28.39 7.02 -13.33
CA THR A 18 -26.99 7.27 -13.69
C THR A 18 -26.10 6.91 -12.51
N ASN A 19 -25.92 5.60 -12.31
CA ASN A 19 -25.21 5.00 -11.19
C ASN A 19 -23.90 5.75 -10.95
N ASN A 20 -23.87 6.40 -9.78
CA ASN A 20 -22.82 7.34 -9.45
C ASN A 20 -21.50 6.58 -9.29
N TYR A 21 -20.54 6.82 -10.16
CA TYR A 21 -19.17 6.35 -9.97
C TYR A 21 -18.44 7.32 -9.04
N ASP A 22 -18.92 7.36 -7.79
CA ASP A 22 -18.22 8.02 -6.70
C ASP A 22 -16.80 7.44 -6.61
N ALA A 23 -15.80 8.31 -6.83
CA ALA A 23 -14.42 8.03 -6.47
C ALA A 23 -14.29 8.18 -4.94
N GLY A 24 -14.96 7.28 -4.21
CA GLY A 24 -15.13 7.36 -2.76
C GLY A 24 -13.80 7.46 -2.02
N GLY A 25 -13.69 8.44 -1.13
CA GLY A 25 -12.55 8.63 -0.25
C GLY A 25 -12.31 7.41 0.65
N TYR A 26 -11.04 7.14 0.97
CA TYR A 26 -10.62 6.01 1.78
C TYR A 26 -10.82 6.31 3.28
N ASP A 27 -12.06 6.25 3.75
CA ASP A 27 -12.43 6.46 5.15
C ASP A 27 -11.89 5.30 6.03
N ALA A 28 -10.63 5.43 6.47
CA ALA A 28 -9.83 4.37 7.10
C ALA A 28 -10.22 4.12 8.57
N LYS A 29 -11.43 3.58 8.79
CA LYS A 29 -11.88 3.17 10.12
C LYS A 29 -11.26 1.83 10.54
N GLU A 30 -10.72 1.82 11.75
CA GLU A 30 -9.88 0.76 12.28
C GLU A 30 -10.62 -0.58 12.37
N ASN A 31 -10.08 -1.61 11.71
CA ASN A 31 -10.57 -2.99 11.85
C ASN A 31 -9.65 -3.76 12.82
N THR A 32 -9.94 -3.63 14.12
CA THR A 32 -9.31 -4.46 15.15
C THR A 32 -9.88 -5.87 15.08
N ASN A 33 -9.03 -6.86 14.74
CA ASN A 33 -9.39 -8.27 14.84
C ASN A 33 -9.72 -8.61 16.30
N ALA A 34 -11.00 -8.90 16.57
CA ALA A 34 -11.47 -9.46 17.82
C ALA A 34 -12.40 -10.65 17.55
N ASP A 35 -11.92 -11.82 17.95
CA ASP A 35 -12.65 -13.00 18.43
C ASP A 35 -13.90 -13.50 17.66
N TYR A 36 -13.72 -14.66 17.03
CA TYR A 36 -14.81 -15.61 16.74
C TYR A 36 -15.43 -16.10 18.06
N ASP A 37 -16.73 -15.90 18.27
CA ASP A 37 -17.53 -16.84 19.07
C ASP A 37 -19.06 -16.69 18.87
N GLY A 38 -19.79 -17.77 19.20
CA GLY A 38 -21.18 -17.69 19.70
C GLY A 38 -22.34 -17.41 18.72
N ASP A 39 -23.04 -18.47 18.34
CA ASP A 39 -24.37 -18.47 17.71
C ASP A 39 -25.40 -17.51 18.34
N ASN A 40 -26.24 -16.87 17.50
CA ASN A 40 -27.69 -17.03 17.66
C ASN A 40 -28.47 -16.77 16.35
N TRP A 41 -29.37 -17.69 16.00
CA TRP A 41 -30.41 -17.47 14.99
C TRP A 41 -31.67 -16.93 15.67
N ASN A 42 -32.25 -15.84 15.17
CA ASN A 42 -33.69 -15.67 15.29
C ASN A 42 -34.32 -15.27 13.96
N GLN A 43 -35.41 -15.94 13.62
CA GLN A 43 -36.18 -15.68 12.40
C GLN A 43 -37.22 -14.62 12.70
N GLU A 44 -37.37 -13.63 11.83
CA GLU A 44 -38.72 -13.17 11.51
C GLU A 44 -38.85 -12.86 10.02
N LYS A 45 -40.06 -13.09 9.50
CA LYS A 45 -40.25 -13.42 8.08
C LYS A 45 -40.79 -12.22 7.32
N ASN A 46 -40.26 -11.98 6.13
CA ASN A 46 -41.09 -11.56 5.02
C ASN A 46 -40.69 -12.32 3.75
N SER A 47 -41.68 -12.86 3.04
CA SER A 47 -41.45 -13.84 1.98
C SER A 47 -41.34 -13.18 0.61
N GLY A 48 -40.23 -13.42 -0.08
CA GLY A 48 -40.06 -13.19 -1.51
C GLY A 48 -39.26 -14.36 -2.09
N ASP A 49 -39.81 -15.03 -3.11
CA ASP A 49 -39.41 -16.40 -3.50
C ASP A 49 -38.09 -16.50 -4.29
N ASN A 50 -36.97 -16.14 -3.66
CA ASN A 50 -35.64 -16.45 -4.14
C ASN A 50 -35.24 -17.89 -3.75
N ALA A 51 -35.70 -18.85 -4.56
CA ALA A 51 -35.27 -20.25 -4.47
C ALA A 51 -33.80 -20.42 -4.92
N TYR A 52 -32.86 -20.13 -4.00
CA TYR A 52 -31.44 -20.42 -4.18
C TYR A 52 -31.23 -21.95 -4.22
N GLY A 53 -31.20 -22.50 -5.44
CA GLY A 53 -31.01 -23.93 -5.65
C GLY A 53 -29.64 -24.43 -5.19
N ASP A 54 -29.66 -25.54 -4.45
CA ASP A 54 -28.46 -26.19 -3.93
C ASP A 54 -27.49 -26.56 -5.06
N ASN A 55 -26.23 -26.13 -4.95
CA ASN A 55 -25.18 -26.49 -5.90
C ASN A 55 -24.62 -27.90 -5.63
N ALA A 56 -25.51 -28.89 -5.66
CA ALA A 56 -25.16 -30.30 -5.71
C ALA A 56 -24.56 -30.67 -7.09
N ALA A 57 -23.76 -31.74 -7.11
CA ALA A 57 -23.01 -32.28 -8.24
C ALA A 57 -23.58 -31.96 -9.65
N GLY A 58 -22.85 -31.14 -10.42
CA GLY A 58 -23.26 -30.75 -11.77
C GLY A 58 -23.32 -31.92 -12.75
N GLY A 59 -24.54 -32.34 -13.10
CA GLY A 59 -24.79 -33.48 -13.99
C GLY A 59 -26.07 -33.40 -14.85
N GLY A 60 -26.70 -32.22 -14.96
CA GLY A 60 -27.99 -32.06 -15.66
C GLY A 60 -28.15 -30.83 -16.59
N ALA A 61 -27.19 -29.91 -16.61
CA ALA A 61 -27.23 -28.78 -17.54
C ALA A 61 -26.81 -29.23 -18.95
N GLU A 62 -27.52 -28.77 -19.98
CA GLU A 62 -27.09 -28.96 -21.37
C GLU A 62 -25.80 -28.18 -21.67
N CYS A 63 -24.94 -28.75 -22.51
CA CYS A 63 -23.76 -28.05 -22.99
C CYS A 63 -24.17 -26.89 -23.90
N TYR A 64 -23.90 -25.66 -23.47
CA TYR A 64 -24.18 -24.42 -24.22
C TYR A 64 -23.52 -24.33 -25.63
N ALA A 65 -22.72 -25.32 -26.04
CA ALA A 65 -22.23 -25.46 -27.42
C ALA A 65 -23.11 -26.39 -28.29
N CYS A 66 -23.47 -27.59 -27.82
CA CYS A 66 -24.15 -28.62 -28.62
C CYS A 66 -25.54 -29.07 -28.12
N GLY A 67 -25.94 -28.73 -26.90
CA GLY A 67 -27.22 -29.13 -26.29
C GLY A 67 -27.21 -30.47 -25.56
N GLU A 68 -26.12 -31.25 -25.63
CA GLU A 68 -26.01 -32.54 -24.94
C GLU A 68 -25.67 -32.36 -23.46
N ILE A 69 -26.24 -33.19 -22.60
CA ILE A 69 -25.93 -33.24 -21.16
C ILE A 69 -24.67 -34.07 -20.88
N GLY A 70 -24.03 -33.84 -19.73
CA GLY A 70 -22.92 -34.66 -19.22
C GLY A 70 -21.51 -34.10 -19.48
N HIS A 71 -21.37 -32.99 -20.21
CA HIS A 71 -20.10 -32.27 -20.37
C HIS A 71 -20.33 -30.75 -20.37
N ARG A 72 -19.30 -29.96 -20.10
CA ARG A 72 -19.37 -28.48 -20.15
C ARG A 72 -18.81 -27.95 -21.47
N LYS A 73 -19.07 -26.67 -21.77
CA LYS A 73 -18.62 -26.02 -23.02
C LYS A 73 -17.11 -26.11 -23.31
N ALA A 74 -16.25 -26.17 -22.29
CA ALA A 74 -14.80 -26.37 -22.47
C ALA A 74 -14.43 -27.83 -22.80
N ASP A 75 -15.27 -28.76 -22.39
CA ASP A 75 -15.10 -30.21 -22.46
C ASP A 75 -15.91 -30.82 -23.62
N CYS A 76 -16.33 -30.00 -24.61
CA CYS A 76 -17.29 -30.36 -25.65
C CYS A 76 -16.60 -31.04 -26.86
N PRO A 77 -16.99 -32.27 -27.25
CA PRO A 77 -16.43 -32.96 -28.41
C PRO A 77 -17.01 -32.48 -29.74
N ASN A 78 -18.13 -31.75 -29.71
CA ASN A 78 -18.87 -31.31 -30.89
C ASN A 78 -18.43 -29.90 -31.33
N PRO A 79 -18.43 -29.60 -32.64
CA PRO A 79 -18.09 -28.26 -33.14
C PRO A 79 -19.10 -27.22 -32.62
N ALA A 80 -18.61 -26.01 -32.34
CA ALA A 80 -19.44 -24.95 -31.77
C ALA A 80 -20.51 -24.47 -32.76
N VAL A 81 -21.77 -24.85 -32.51
CA VAL A 81 -22.92 -24.43 -33.32
C VAL A 81 -23.25 -22.96 -33.05
N PRO A 82 -23.36 -22.10 -34.08
CA PRO A 82 -23.85 -20.73 -33.91
C PRO A 82 -25.33 -20.76 -33.52
N ARG A 83 -25.65 -20.55 -32.24
CA ARG A 83 -27.03 -20.31 -31.80
C ARG A 83 -27.39 -18.84 -32.06
N GLU A 84 -28.51 -18.62 -32.75
CA GLU A 84 -29.12 -17.29 -32.90
C GLU A 84 -29.49 -16.70 -31.53
N PHE A 85 -29.52 -15.37 -31.41
CA PHE A 85 -29.75 -14.73 -30.12
C PHE A 85 -31.25 -14.60 -29.81
N THR A 86 -31.82 -15.64 -29.20
CA THR A 86 -33.21 -15.69 -28.71
C THR A 86 -33.42 -14.92 -27.40
N GLY A 87 -32.57 -13.94 -27.09
CA GLY A 87 -32.64 -13.12 -25.87
C GLY A 87 -33.21 -11.73 -26.15
N THR A 88 -33.59 -11.05 -25.08
CA THR A 88 -33.91 -9.61 -25.09
C THR A 88 -32.64 -8.76 -25.19
N CYS A 89 -32.72 -7.65 -25.93
CA CYS A 89 -31.67 -6.66 -26.01
C CYS A 89 -31.60 -5.83 -24.72
N ARG A 90 -30.43 -5.76 -24.07
CA ARG A 90 -30.23 -5.01 -22.80
C ARG A 90 -30.27 -3.47 -22.93
N ILE A 91 -30.69 -2.93 -24.07
CA ILE A 91 -30.78 -1.47 -24.32
C ILE A 91 -32.23 -1.06 -24.58
N CYS A 92 -32.95 -1.81 -25.42
CA CYS A 92 -34.31 -1.49 -25.84
C CYS A 92 -35.35 -2.57 -25.50
N GLU A 93 -34.95 -3.61 -24.75
CA GLU A 93 -35.73 -4.77 -24.27
C GLU A 93 -36.36 -5.69 -25.34
N LYS A 94 -36.47 -5.23 -26.59
CA LYS A 94 -36.90 -6.01 -27.77
C LYS A 94 -36.01 -7.25 -27.99
N GLU A 95 -36.64 -8.36 -28.41
CA GLU A 95 -35.96 -9.62 -28.71
C GLU A 95 -35.21 -9.61 -30.06
N GLY A 96 -34.44 -10.67 -30.31
CA GLY A 96 -33.93 -11.03 -31.64
C GLY A 96 -32.63 -10.35 -32.08
N HIS A 97 -32.02 -9.49 -31.25
CA HIS A 97 -30.73 -8.86 -31.55
C HIS A 97 -29.93 -8.56 -30.28
N ARG A 98 -28.60 -8.50 -30.39
CA ARG A 98 -27.70 -8.23 -29.26
C ARG A 98 -27.58 -6.72 -29.02
N ALA A 99 -27.22 -6.31 -27.80
CA ALA A 99 -26.96 -4.91 -27.46
C ALA A 99 -25.86 -4.22 -28.31
N ALA A 100 -24.98 -4.99 -28.96
CA ALA A 100 -24.00 -4.47 -29.92
C ALA A 100 -24.62 -4.08 -31.28
N GLU A 101 -25.77 -4.67 -31.63
CA GLU A 101 -26.48 -4.58 -32.91
C GLU A 101 -27.81 -3.81 -32.76
N CYS A 102 -28.02 -3.12 -31.64
CA CYS A 102 -29.27 -2.45 -31.34
C CYS A 102 -29.51 -1.23 -32.27
N PRO A 103 -30.64 -1.17 -33.00
CA PRO A 103 -30.95 -0.04 -33.86
C PRO A 103 -31.33 1.21 -33.05
N ASP A 104 -31.89 1.02 -31.85
CA ASP A 104 -32.23 2.08 -30.90
C ASP A 104 -31.06 2.38 -29.93
N LYS A 105 -29.82 2.04 -30.29
CA LYS A 105 -28.65 2.26 -29.44
C LYS A 105 -28.41 3.78 -29.28
N PRO A 106 -28.38 4.33 -28.04
CA PRO A 106 -28.02 5.72 -27.84
C PRO A 106 -26.57 5.97 -28.27
N VAL A 107 -26.30 7.19 -28.75
CA VAL A 107 -24.94 7.63 -29.11
C VAL A 107 -23.98 7.46 -27.94
N SER A 108 -22.75 7.03 -28.24
CA SER A 108 -21.73 6.82 -27.21
C SER A 108 -21.28 8.16 -26.63
N VAL A 109 -21.56 8.36 -25.35
CA VAL A 109 -21.07 9.48 -24.55
C VAL A 109 -19.64 9.17 -24.07
N CYS A 110 -18.74 10.14 -24.26
CA CYS A 110 -17.35 10.05 -23.81
C CYS A 110 -17.28 10.04 -22.28
N ARG A 111 -16.57 9.06 -21.70
CA ARG A 111 -16.43 8.92 -20.24
C ARG A 111 -15.58 10.00 -19.56
N ASN A 112 -14.89 10.86 -20.33
CA ASN A 112 -14.07 11.94 -19.79
C ASN A 112 -14.83 13.27 -19.74
N CYS A 113 -15.25 13.80 -20.89
CA CYS A 113 -15.90 15.11 -21.02
C CYS A 113 -17.45 15.07 -21.00
N GLN A 114 -18.05 13.87 -21.12
CA GLN A 114 -19.50 13.65 -21.27
C GLN A 114 -20.14 14.22 -22.55
N GLU A 115 -19.35 14.48 -23.60
CA GLU A 115 -19.87 14.80 -24.93
C GLU A 115 -20.15 13.54 -25.76
N GLU A 116 -20.99 13.67 -26.79
CA GLU A 116 -21.38 12.56 -27.67
C GLU A 116 -20.37 12.30 -28.79
N GLY A 117 -20.37 11.07 -29.32
CA GLY A 117 -19.75 10.73 -30.61
C GLY A 117 -18.29 10.28 -30.57
N HIS A 118 -17.64 10.25 -29.40
CA HIS A 118 -16.28 9.75 -29.24
C HIS A 118 -16.07 8.91 -27.96
N GLU A 119 -14.98 8.14 -27.92
CA GLU A 119 -14.56 7.39 -26.72
C GLU A 119 -13.54 8.20 -25.90
N ALA A 120 -13.31 7.81 -24.64
CA ALA A 120 -12.35 8.52 -23.76
C ALA A 120 -10.88 8.36 -24.19
N PHE A 121 -10.57 7.37 -25.04
CA PHE A 121 -9.25 7.22 -25.63
C PHE A 121 -9.09 8.20 -26.80
N GLY A 122 -8.13 9.13 -26.70
CA GLY A 122 -7.97 10.23 -27.66
C GLY A 122 -8.94 11.40 -27.43
N CYS A 123 -9.55 11.51 -26.25
CA CYS A 123 -10.35 12.67 -25.86
C CYS A 123 -9.44 13.81 -25.37
N GLU A 124 -9.30 14.86 -26.18
CA GLU A 124 -8.53 16.08 -25.83
C GLU A 124 -9.34 17.07 -24.97
N ASN A 125 -10.65 16.87 -24.83
CA ASN A 125 -11.52 17.76 -24.07
C ASN A 125 -11.28 17.63 -22.54
N PRO A 126 -11.48 18.72 -21.77
CA PRO A 126 -11.41 18.68 -20.31
C PRO A 126 -12.32 17.61 -19.71
N ARG A 127 -11.85 16.95 -18.64
CA ARG A 127 -12.68 16.06 -17.84
C ARG A 127 -13.79 16.89 -17.17
N LYS A 128 -15.02 16.40 -17.26
CA LYS A 128 -16.16 17.04 -16.59
C LYS A 128 -16.18 16.64 -15.11
N ILE A 129 -15.65 17.52 -14.27
CA ILE A 129 -15.60 17.36 -12.82
C ILE A 129 -16.99 17.61 -12.22
N ASN A 130 -17.51 16.65 -11.46
CA ASN A 130 -18.67 16.86 -10.58
C ASN A 130 -18.18 17.41 -9.24
N ARG A 131 -18.86 18.43 -8.69
CA ARG A 131 -18.55 19.02 -7.36
C ARG A 131 -19.78 19.07 -6.46
N ASP A 132 -20.81 18.27 -6.73
CA ASP A 132 -22.11 18.36 -6.07
C ASP A 132 -22.04 17.85 -4.62
N HIS A 133 -21.12 16.91 -4.34
CA HIS A 133 -20.78 16.41 -3.01
C HIS A 133 -20.01 17.44 -2.16
N VAL A 134 -19.32 18.40 -2.79
CA VAL A 134 -18.58 19.46 -2.09
C VAL A 134 -19.58 20.46 -1.50
N LYS A 135 -19.40 20.82 -0.24
CA LYS A 135 -20.30 21.71 0.51
C LYS A 135 -20.44 23.10 -0.15
N ASP A 136 -21.66 23.62 -0.20
CA ASP A 136 -21.92 25.00 -0.65
C ASP A 136 -21.62 26.01 0.46
N MET A 137 -20.60 26.85 0.24
CA MET A 137 -20.23 28.00 1.09
C MET A 137 -19.71 29.13 0.21
N THR A 138 -19.61 30.35 0.75
CA THR A 138 -18.96 31.46 0.03
C THR A 138 -17.43 31.30 0.01
N GLY A 139 -16.78 31.89 -1.00
CA GLY A 139 -15.32 31.89 -1.10
C GLY A 139 -14.62 32.57 0.08
N GLU A 140 -15.28 33.50 0.78
CA GLU A 140 -14.73 34.13 2.00
C GLU A 140 -14.75 33.18 3.20
N GLU A 141 -15.83 32.42 3.39
CA GLU A 141 -15.93 31.41 4.45
C GLU A 141 -14.99 30.23 4.18
N ALA A 142 -14.87 29.78 2.92
CA ALA A 142 -13.91 28.75 2.54
C ALA A 142 -12.46 29.18 2.74
N TRP A 143 -12.15 30.46 2.49
CA TRP A 143 -10.83 31.06 2.78
C TRP A 143 -10.55 31.15 4.29
N ALA A 144 -11.58 31.31 5.12
CA ALA A 144 -11.45 31.22 6.57
C ALA A 144 -11.17 29.78 7.04
N LEU A 145 -11.85 28.77 6.47
CA LEU A 145 -11.58 27.36 6.76
C LEU A 145 -10.14 26.96 6.40
N MET A 146 -9.61 27.40 5.25
CA MET A 146 -8.21 27.14 4.89
C MET A 146 -7.24 27.69 5.94
N LYS A 147 -7.52 28.87 6.51
CA LYS A 147 -6.65 29.49 7.52
C LYS A 147 -6.63 28.68 8.81
N THR A 148 -7.77 28.19 9.28
CA THR A 148 -7.85 27.27 10.43
C THR A 148 -7.01 26.01 10.17
N ALA A 149 -7.22 25.33 9.04
CA ALA A 149 -6.47 24.13 8.69
C ALA A 149 -4.96 24.38 8.57
N ILE A 150 -4.55 25.55 8.06
CA ILE A 150 -3.13 25.96 7.96
C ILE A 150 -2.52 26.25 9.34
N GLU A 151 -3.27 26.85 10.26
CA GLU A 151 -2.82 27.12 11.64
C GLU A 151 -2.69 25.81 12.45
N GLU A 152 -3.64 24.89 12.30
CA GLU A 152 -3.63 23.56 12.90
C GLU A 152 -2.66 22.59 12.18
N ARG A 153 -2.24 22.98 10.96
CA ARG A 153 -1.30 22.28 10.06
C ARG A 153 -1.85 20.96 9.52
N ASP A 154 -3.17 20.83 9.48
CA ASP A 154 -3.84 19.74 8.80
C ASP A 154 -3.79 19.96 7.28
N LEU A 155 -3.59 18.87 6.54
CA LEU A 155 -3.38 18.90 5.09
C LEU A 155 -4.58 18.32 4.32
N ASP A 156 -5.49 17.62 5.00
CA ASP A 156 -6.70 17.06 4.41
C ASP A 156 -7.90 18.01 4.62
N ASP A 157 -8.03 18.63 5.80
CA ASP A 157 -8.97 19.76 6.01
C ASP A 157 -8.64 20.95 5.09
N LEU A 158 -7.35 21.18 4.82
CA LEU A 158 -6.91 22.19 3.86
C LEU A 158 -7.38 21.86 2.44
N LYS A 159 -7.36 20.58 2.02
CA LYS A 159 -7.89 20.18 0.71
C LYS A 159 -9.39 20.38 0.64
N GLU A 160 -10.16 19.97 1.66
CA GLU A 160 -11.62 20.18 1.65
C GLU A 160 -11.95 21.68 1.54
N ALA A 161 -11.29 22.53 2.33
CA ALA A 161 -11.47 23.97 2.27
C ALA A 161 -11.09 24.56 0.88
N VAL A 162 -10.03 24.05 0.25
CA VAL A 162 -9.64 24.38 -1.13
C VAL A 162 -10.69 23.91 -2.15
N GLU A 163 -11.28 22.73 -1.97
CA GLU A 163 -12.31 22.23 -2.88
C GLU A 163 -13.61 23.03 -2.82
N ILE A 164 -14.02 23.45 -1.61
CA ILE A 164 -15.15 24.37 -1.37
C ILE A 164 -14.87 25.75 -2.01
N TYR A 165 -13.63 26.24 -1.88
CA TYR A 165 -13.21 27.48 -2.51
C TYR A 165 -13.22 27.41 -4.04
N ILE A 166 -12.78 26.30 -4.63
CA ILE A 166 -12.89 26.05 -6.08
C ILE A 166 -14.37 26.01 -6.51
N LYS A 167 -15.26 25.40 -5.70
CA LYS A 167 -16.71 25.37 -6.01
C LYS A 167 -17.31 26.77 -6.09
N SER A 168 -16.88 27.68 -5.22
CA SER A 168 -17.35 29.08 -5.20
C SER A 168 -16.59 30.02 -6.15
N ASN A 169 -15.38 29.66 -6.58
CA ASN A 169 -14.52 30.44 -7.47
C ASN A 169 -13.96 29.58 -8.64
N PRO A 170 -14.78 29.15 -9.62
CA PRO A 170 -14.39 28.18 -10.66
C PRO A 170 -13.25 28.63 -11.60
N GLU A 171 -13.03 29.95 -11.74
CA GLU A 171 -11.93 30.53 -12.53
C GLU A 171 -10.54 30.41 -11.85
N ILE A 172 -10.43 29.81 -10.66
CA ILE A 172 -9.18 29.74 -9.90
C ILE A 172 -8.23 28.67 -10.48
N THR A 173 -7.01 29.06 -10.85
CA THR A 173 -5.93 28.12 -11.20
C THR A 173 -5.00 27.88 -10.01
N TYR A 174 -4.22 26.79 -10.04
CA TYR A 174 -3.18 26.55 -9.02
C TYR A 174 -2.18 27.71 -8.92
N GLN A 175 -1.86 28.39 -10.04
CA GLN A 175 -1.01 29.58 -10.03
C GLN A 175 -1.67 30.75 -9.26
N MET A 176 -2.97 31.00 -9.49
CA MET A 176 -3.70 32.06 -8.79
C MET A 176 -3.87 31.75 -7.29
N LEU A 177 -4.07 30.47 -6.94
CA LEU A 177 -4.21 30.02 -5.57
C LEU A 177 -2.90 30.15 -4.79
N GLU A 178 -1.79 29.63 -5.33
CA GLU A 178 -0.43 29.81 -4.79
C GLU A 178 -0.08 31.29 -4.62
N LYS A 179 -0.52 32.15 -5.55
CA LYS A 179 -0.27 33.58 -5.45
C LYS A 179 -0.96 34.17 -4.23
N LYS A 180 -2.25 33.87 -4.01
CA LYS A 180 -2.98 34.36 -2.82
C LYS A 180 -2.40 33.83 -1.51
N LEU A 181 -2.01 32.54 -1.47
CA LEU A 181 -1.35 31.93 -0.30
C LEU A 181 -0.02 32.62 0.06
N ARG A 182 0.74 33.07 -0.96
CA ARG A 182 1.97 33.85 -0.78
C ARG A 182 1.71 35.32 -0.45
N ASP A 183 0.76 35.98 -1.11
CA ASP A 183 0.40 37.37 -0.87
C ASP A 183 -0.12 37.57 0.57
N GLU A 184 -0.87 36.60 1.12
CA GLU A 184 -1.28 36.57 2.54
C GLU A 184 -0.27 35.87 3.48
N SER A 185 0.87 35.42 2.95
CA SER A 185 2.00 34.85 3.72
C SER A 185 1.65 33.66 4.64
N MET A 186 0.72 32.79 4.23
CA MET A 186 0.15 31.74 5.09
C MET A 186 1.11 30.58 5.45
N GLY A 187 2.31 30.52 4.88
CA GLY A 187 3.32 29.50 5.22
C GLY A 187 3.11 28.10 4.62
N VAL A 188 2.00 27.89 3.90
CA VAL A 188 1.83 26.77 2.97
C VAL A 188 2.17 27.21 1.54
N TYR A 189 2.66 26.27 0.73
CA TYR A 189 3.08 26.48 -0.65
C TYR A 189 2.65 25.30 -1.54
N ILE A 190 2.09 25.62 -2.70
CA ILE A 190 1.74 24.68 -3.77
C ILE A 190 2.98 24.57 -4.68
N ILE A 191 3.70 23.45 -4.62
CA ILE A 191 4.96 23.25 -5.35
C ILE A 191 4.75 22.27 -6.51
N ALA A 192 5.00 22.74 -7.73
CA ALA A 192 4.95 21.94 -8.95
C ALA A 192 6.24 21.14 -9.15
N LEU A 193 6.13 19.81 -9.00
CA LEU A 193 7.25 18.87 -9.12
C LEU A 193 7.06 17.93 -10.31
N GLU A 194 8.12 17.75 -11.07
CA GLU A 194 8.20 16.72 -12.11
C GLU A 194 8.21 15.33 -11.45
N LYS A 195 7.35 14.42 -11.91
CA LYS A 195 7.25 13.05 -11.43
C LYS A 195 6.88 12.12 -12.58
N GLU A 196 7.54 10.97 -12.66
CA GLU A 196 7.09 9.87 -13.52
C GLU A 196 5.81 9.26 -12.95
N LEU A 197 4.74 9.25 -13.73
CA LEU A 197 3.47 8.59 -13.39
C LEU A 197 3.36 7.23 -14.10
N ALA A 198 2.67 6.28 -13.49
CA ALA A 198 2.30 5.04 -14.17
C ALA A 198 1.38 5.34 -15.36
N ALA A 199 1.50 4.61 -16.48
CA ALA A 199 0.86 4.97 -17.76
C ALA A 199 -0.68 5.14 -17.72
N SER A 200 -1.39 4.50 -16.79
CA SER A 200 -2.84 4.69 -16.60
C SER A 200 -3.20 6.05 -15.97
N TYR A 201 -2.24 6.75 -15.37
CA TYR A 201 -2.43 8.04 -14.71
C TYR A 201 -2.03 9.22 -15.61
N THR A 202 -2.54 10.39 -15.24
CA THR A 202 -2.17 11.71 -15.77
C THR A 202 -2.28 12.73 -14.64
N ASN A 203 -1.51 13.81 -14.69
CA ASN A 203 -1.86 15.00 -13.92
C ASN A 203 -3.06 15.70 -14.60
N MET A 204 -3.95 16.32 -13.83
CA MET A 204 -5.10 17.10 -14.30
C MET A 204 -5.25 18.39 -13.51
N ASP A 205 -5.53 19.52 -14.18
CA ASP A 205 -5.75 20.80 -13.48
C ASP A 205 -7.15 20.95 -12.86
N ILE A 206 -7.35 22.03 -12.09
CA ILE A 206 -8.62 22.36 -11.42
C ILE A 206 -9.79 22.46 -12.41
N GLN A 207 -9.51 22.86 -13.65
CA GLN A 207 -10.47 23.02 -14.74
C GLN A 207 -10.75 21.70 -15.49
N GLY A 208 -10.07 20.61 -15.15
CA GLY A 208 -10.23 19.29 -15.77
C GLY A 208 -9.36 19.03 -16.99
N ASN A 209 -8.46 19.94 -17.37
CA ASN A 209 -7.55 19.70 -18.51
C ASN A 209 -6.53 18.63 -18.11
N LEU A 210 -6.42 17.59 -18.94
CA LEU A 210 -5.52 16.44 -18.72
C LEU A 210 -4.07 16.73 -19.14
N ASP A 211 -3.23 15.70 -19.07
CA ASP A 211 -1.90 15.58 -19.65
C ASP A 211 -0.89 16.67 -19.24
N LYS A 212 -1.04 17.19 -18.01
CA LYS A 212 -0.14 18.20 -17.42
C LYS A 212 1.24 17.62 -17.06
N THR A 213 2.31 18.38 -17.31
CA THR A 213 3.68 17.90 -17.04
C THR A 213 3.96 17.72 -15.54
N TYR A 214 3.57 18.69 -14.71
CA TYR A 214 3.97 18.73 -13.30
C TYR A 214 2.88 18.17 -12.36
N THR A 215 3.31 17.43 -11.34
CA THR A 215 2.43 17.05 -10.22
C THR A 215 2.44 18.15 -9.15
N VAL A 216 1.24 18.62 -8.79
CA VAL A 216 1.02 19.51 -7.65
C VAL A 216 1.38 18.80 -6.34
N THR A 217 2.12 19.49 -5.44
CA THR A 217 2.35 19.02 -4.07
C THR A 217 2.22 20.14 -3.05
N TRP A 218 1.42 19.92 -2.01
CA TRP A 218 1.24 20.85 -0.89
C TRP A 218 2.41 20.73 0.11
N ARG A 219 2.98 21.87 0.54
CA ARG A 219 4.23 21.91 1.33
C ARG A 219 4.22 23.03 2.39
N TRP A 220 4.57 22.69 3.63
CA TRP A 220 4.81 23.64 4.74
C TRP A 220 6.18 24.36 4.69
N SER A 221 6.83 24.41 3.52
CA SER A 221 8.18 24.97 3.34
C SER A 221 8.40 25.37 1.88
N PRO A 222 9.01 26.54 1.60
CA PRO A 222 9.37 26.94 0.23
C PRO A 222 10.68 26.28 -0.25
N LYS A 223 11.28 25.41 0.57
CA LYS A 223 12.56 24.71 0.33
C LYS A 223 12.38 23.19 0.46
N PRO A 224 13.11 22.38 -0.34
CA PRO A 224 13.02 20.92 -0.30
C PRO A 224 13.52 20.37 1.04
N LEU A 225 12.71 19.53 1.68
CA LEU A 225 13.04 18.90 2.96
C LEU A 225 13.89 17.64 2.74
N ARG A 226 13.53 16.81 1.75
CA ARG A 226 14.24 15.56 1.46
C ARG A 226 15.39 15.86 0.47
N PRO A 227 16.65 15.46 0.71
CA PRO A 227 17.78 15.80 -0.17
C PRO A 227 17.57 15.42 -1.65
N LYS A 228 16.87 14.31 -1.92
CA LYS A 228 16.51 13.85 -3.28
C LYS A 228 15.59 14.80 -4.05
N GLU A 229 14.81 15.64 -3.36
CA GLU A 229 13.89 16.59 -4.00
C GLU A 229 14.62 17.79 -4.60
N ARG A 230 15.86 18.08 -4.17
CA ARG A 230 16.65 19.26 -4.60
C ARG A 230 16.91 19.34 -6.09
N GLN A 231 16.92 18.21 -6.80
CA GLN A 231 17.12 18.16 -8.25
C GLN A 231 15.89 18.60 -9.05
N PHE A 232 14.69 18.37 -8.50
CA PHE A 232 13.41 18.58 -9.20
C PHE A 232 12.63 19.80 -8.66
N TRP A 233 13.03 20.33 -7.50
CA TRP A 233 12.45 21.52 -6.88
C TRP A 233 12.66 22.77 -7.75
N PRO A 234 11.65 23.64 -7.94
CA PRO A 234 11.82 24.88 -8.69
C PRO A 234 12.82 25.82 -8.03
N SER A 235 13.71 26.41 -8.83
CA SER A 235 14.83 27.26 -8.37
C SER A 235 14.37 28.60 -7.80
N SER A 236 13.16 29.05 -8.18
CA SER A 236 12.58 30.32 -7.75
C SER A 236 11.05 30.24 -7.63
N PRO A 237 10.40 31.16 -6.88
CA PRO A 237 8.94 31.26 -6.85
C PRO A 237 8.32 31.56 -8.22
N GLN A 238 9.01 32.31 -9.10
CA GLN A 238 8.53 32.57 -10.46
C GLN A 238 8.53 31.29 -11.29
N GLU A 239 9.61 30.52 -11.26
CA GLU A 239 9.66 29.21 -11.92
C GLU A 239 8.55 28.28 -11.42
N ASN A 240 8.25 28.31 -10.12
CA ASN A 240 7.10 27.57 -9.58
C ASN A 240 5.76 28.09 -10.16
N PHE A 241 5.53 29.40 -10.21
CA PHE A 241 4.33 29.97 -10.85
C PHE A 241 4.21 29.63 -12.34
N ASP A 242 5.33 29.55 -13.06
CA ASP A 242 5.33 29.22 -14.49
C ASP A 242 4.96 27.73 -14.68
N ARG A 243 5.58 26.83 -13.89
CA ARG A 243 5.24 25.39 -13.83
C ARG A 243 3.79 25.14 -13.40
N LEU A 244 3.23 25.93 -12.49
CA LEU A 244 1.86 25.75 -11.98
C LEU A 244 0.75 25.98 -13.01
N ASN A 245 1.04 26.54 -14.19
CA ASN A 245 0.09 26.58 -15.32
C ASN A 245 -0.02 25.23 -16.05
N ASP A 246 1.04 24.42 -15.97
CA ASP A 246 1.13 23.07 -16.52
C ASP A 246 1.28 22.04 -15.38
N ALA A 247 0.61 22.30 -14.26
CA ALA A 247 0.55 21.42 -13.12
C ALA A 247 -0.86 20.91 -12.86
N GLY A 248 -0.96 19.68 -12.37
CA GLY A 248 -2.21 19.07 -11.96
C GLY A 248 -2.03 18.03 -10.86
N GLU A 249 -3.14 17.47 -10.40
CA GLU A 249 -3.14 16.36 -9.44
C GLU A 249 -3.23 15.00 -10.18
N PRO A 250 -2.56 13.94 -9.68
CA PRO A 250 -2.39 12.69 -10.41
C PRO A 250 -3.64 11.81 -10.29
N ILE A 251 -4.37 11.69 -11.39
CA ILE A 251 -5.64 10.95 -11.50
C ILE A 251 -5.54 9.80 -12.51
N ASP A 252 -6.41 8.80 -12.40
CA ASP A 252 -6.56 7.79 -13.45
C ASP A 252 -7.19 8.43 -14.72
N ARG A 253 -6.57 8.21 -15.88
CA ARG A 253 -7.02 8.70 -17.19
C ARG A 253 -8.37 8.09 -17.61
N GLY A 254 -8.85 7.06 -16.93
CA GLY A 254 -10.09 6.33 -17.24
C GLY A 254 -9.92 5.32 -18.37
N VAL A 255 -8.68 5.02 -18.74
CA VAL A 255 -8.28 4.32 -19.96
C VAL A 255 -7.54 3.04 -19.57
N PRO A 256 -8.01 1.84 -19.97
CA PRO A 256 -7.38 0.59 -19.57
C PRO A 256 -5.99 0.43 -20.20
N LYS A 257 -5.04 0.00 -19.39
CA LYS A 257 -3.74 -0.50 -19.85
C LYS A 257 -3.87 -1.97 -20.30
N CYS A 258 -3.24 -2.33 -21.41
CA CYS A 258 -3.26 -3.68 -21.93
C CYS A 258 -2.15 -4.53 -21.28
N ASN A 259 -2.54 -5.59 -20.57
CA ASN A 259 -1.60 -6.56 -19.97
C ASN A 259 -0.93 -7.50 -21.00
N ASN A 260 -0.74 -7.04 -22.24
CA ASN A 260 -0.01 -7.73 -23.31
C ASN A 260 1.10 -6.80 -23.84
N CYS A 261 0.74 -5.76 -24.61
CA CYS A 261 1.65 -4.77 -25.18
C CYS A 261 2.05 -3.63 -24.23
N ASN A 262 1.42 -3.53 -23.05
CA ASN A 262 1.52 -2.41 -22.10
C ASN A 262 0.97 -1.05 -22.57
N GLU A 263 0.46 -0.94 -23.80
CA GLU A 263 -0.19 0.28 -24.30
C GLU A 263 -1.56 0.56 -23.64
N LEU A 264 -2.12 1.73 -23.94
CA LEU A 264 -3.42 2.19 -23.46
C LEU A 264 -4.55 1.96 -24.48
N GLY A 265 -5.79 2.18 -24.05
CA GLY A 265 -6.99 2.22 -24.91
C GLY A 265 -7.69 0.88 -25.10
N HIS A 266 -7.02 -0.24 -24.79
CA HIS A 266 -7.56 -1.57 -25.04
C HIS A 266 -7.19 -2.58 -23.96
N THR A 267 -7.82 -3.76 -24.01
CA THR A 267 -7.55 -4.88 -23.08
C THR A 267 -6.92 -6.05 -23.83
N ARG A 268 -6.28 -7.00 -23.13
CA ARG A 268 -5.64 -8.18 -23.74
C ARG A 268 -6.57 -9.01 -24.68
N LYS A 269 -7.90 -8.91 -24.53
CA LYS A 269 -8.89 -9.55 -25.43
C LYS A 269 -9.10 -8.83 -26.78
N LYS A 270 -8.62 -7.59 -26.90
CA LYS A 270 -8.68 -6.71 -28.08
C LYS A 270 -7.28 -6.12 -28.38
N CYS A 271 -6.21 -6.84 -28.05
CA CYS A 271 -4.86 -6.40 -28.39
C CYS A 271 -4.65 -6.51 -29.91
N PRO A 272 -4.08 -5.49 -30.58
CA PRO A 272 -3.71 -5.58 -31.99
C PRO A 272 -2.43 -6.41 -32.19
N GLU A 273 -1.59 -6.51 -31.16
CA GLU A 273 -0.42 -7.39 -31.16
C GLU A 273 -0.78 -8.86 -30.92
N GLU A 274 0.14 -9.75 -31.26
CA GLU A 274 0.04 -11.17 -30.93
C GLU A 274 -0.10 -11.36 -29.41
N ILE A 275 -1.09 -12.15 -28.99
CA ILE A 275 -1.38 -12.36 -27.57
C ILE A 275 -0.34 -13.34 -27.02
N VAL A 276 0.74 -12.80 -26.46
CA VAL A 276 1.77 -13.59 -25.78
C VAL A 276 1.13 -14.32 -24.61
N GLU A 277 1.05 -15.65 -24.71
CA GLU A 277 0.75 -16.52 -23.58
C GLU A 277 1.93 -16.42 -22.60
N ASN A 278 1.83 -15.53 -21.60
CA ASN A 278 2.87 -15.44 -20.57
C ASN A 278 3.04 -16.82 -19.91
N VAL A 279 4.18 -17.45 -20.17
CA VAL A 279 4.53 -18.81 -19.79
C VAL A 279 4.77 -18.92 -18.27
N GLU A 280 5.10 -17.79 -17.63
CA GLU A 280 5.28 -17.65 -16.18
C GLU A 280 3.95 -17.49 -15.42
N ARG A 281 2.80 -17.73 -16.07
CA ARG A 281 1.48 -17.75 -15.43
C ARG A 281 1.46 -18.82 -14.32
N ALA A 282 1.67 -18.35 -13.09
CA ALA A 282 1.94 -19.15 -11.88
C ALA A 282 1.28 -20.53 -11.92
N THR A 283 2.09 -21.55 -12.17
CA THR A 283 1.60 -22.92 -12.36
C THR A 283 0.85 -23.36 -11.10
N VAL A 284 -0.38 -23.84 -11.28
CA VAL A 284 -1.22 -24.24 -10.15
C VAL A 284 -0.61 -25.49 -9.50
N LEU A 285 0.07 -25.28 -8.38
CA LEU A 285 0.66 -26.31 -7.54
C LEU A 285 -0.40 -26.87 -6.59
N CYS A 286 -0.46 -28.19 -6.47
CA CYS A 286 -1.30 -28.88 -5.52
C CYS A 286 -0.65 -28.90 -4.13
N PHE A 287 -1.20 -28.20 -3.13
CA PHE A 287 -0.66 -28.18 -1.76
C PHE A 287 -0.62 -29.54 -1.03
N ASN A 288 -1.13 -30.63 -1.65
CA ASN A 288 -1.01 -32.00 -1.13
C ASN A 288 0.27 -32.68 -1.63
N CYS A 289 0.43 -32.83 -2.95
CA CYS A 289 1.56 -33.57 -3.56
C CYS A 289 2.63 -32.67 -4.22
N ASN A 290 2.48 -31.34 -4.14
CA ASN A 290 3.31 -30.31 -4.79
C ASN A 290 3.48 -30.44 -6.33
N GLN A 291 2.69 -31.28 -7.00
CA GLN A 291 2.66 -31.39 -8.45
C GLN A 291 1.89 -30.23 -9.09
N THR A 292 2.23 -29.87 -10.33
CA THR A 292 1.54 -28.83 -11.11
C THR A 292 0.31 -29.37 -11.84
N GLY A 293 -0.59 -28.47 -12.22
CA GLY A 293 -1.69 -28.73 -13.16
C GLY A 293 -3.04 -29.10 -12.53
N HIS A 294 -3.10 -29.30 -11.22
CA HIS A 294 -4.35 -29.58 -10.50
C HIS A 294 -4.40 -28.90 -9.12
N ARG A 295 -5.60 -28.68 -8.58
CA ARG A 295 -5.81 -28.13 -7.22
C ARG A 295 -5.98 -29.27 -6.21
N VAL A 296 -5.82 -28.96 -4.92
CA VAL A 296 -5.95 -29.92 -3.79
C VAL A 296 -7.26 -30.72 -3.80
N ARG A 297 -8.36 -30.14 -4.30
CA ARG A 297 -9.64 -30.85 -4.45
C ARG A 297 -9.56 -31.99 -5.45
N ASP A 298 -8.85 -31.75 -6.56
CA ASP A 298 -8.79 -32.57 -7.77
C ASP A 298 -7.47 -33.39 -7.81
N CYS A 299 -6.90 -33.66 -6.64
CA CYS A 299 -5.64 -34.40 -6.45
C CYS A 299 -5.85 -35.92 -6.57
N PRO A 300 -5.05 -36.65 -7.36
CA PRO A 300 -5.14 -38.10 -7.45
C PRO A 300 -4.49 -38.82 -6.25
N GLU A 301 -3.46 -38.21 -5.64
CA GLU A 301 -2.81 -38.73 -4.45
C GLU A 301 -3.73 -38.60 -3.22
N PRO A 302 -3.70 -39.58 -2.28
CA PRO A 302 -4.44 -39.49 -1.03
C PRO A 302 -4.04 -38.24 -0.23
N ARG A 303 -4.97 -37.69 0.56
CA ARG A 303 -4.69 -36.48 1.34
C ARG A 303 -3.79 -36.81 2.53
N THR A 304 -2.56 -36.28 2.50
CA THR A 304 -1.65 -36.30 3.64
C THR A 304 -2.01 -35.16 4.57
N ASP A 305 -2.31 -35.45 5.84
CA ASP A 305 -2.53 -34.41 6.83
C ASP A 305 -1.19 -33.78 7.23
N ARG A 306 -1.01 -32.50 6.89
CA ARG A 306 0.20 -31.72 7.23
C ARG A 306 0.33 -31.46 8.73
N PHE A 307 -0.75 -31.63 9.49
CA PHE A 307 -0.79 -31.52 10.94
C PHE A 307 -0.68 -32.89 11.65
N ALA A 308 -0.45 -33.97 10.90
CA ALA A 308 -0.13 -35.27 11.49
C ALA A 308 1.15 -35.22 12.35
N CYS A 309 1.14 -35.99 13.43
CA CYS A 309 2.24 -36.12 14.35
C CYS A 309 3.48 -36.69 13.65
N LYS A 310 4.57 -35.91 13.55
CA LYS A 310 5.87 -36.33 12.96
C LYS A 310 6.61 -37.49 13.68
N ASN A 311 5.96 -38.19 14.61
CA ASN A 311 6.49 -39.39 15.27
C ASN A 311 5.74 -40.67 14.83
N CYS A 312 4.41 -40.62 14.67
CA CYS A 312 3.56 -41.77 14.34
C CYS A 312 2.65 -41.56 13.10
N ASN A 313 2.72 -40.40 12.46
CA ASN A 313 1.91 -39.98 11.30
C ASN A 313 0.38 -40.02 11.49
N GLN A 314 -0.10 -40.03 12.73
CA GLN A 314 -1.52 -39.89 13.07
C GLN A 314 -1.86 -38.43 13.36
N SER A 315 -3.08 -37.99 13.00
CA SER A 315 -3.56 -36.63 13.25
C SER A 315 -4.13 -36.44 14.66
N GLY A 316 -4.49 -35.20 15.00
CA GLY A 316 -5.13 -34.85 16.27
C GLY A 316 -4.21 -34.64 17.48
N HIS A 317 -2.88 -34.74 17.32
CA HIS A 317 -1.90 -34.43 18.38
C HIS A 317 -0.54 -34.03 17.78
N THR A 318 0.27 -33.26 18.50
CA THR A 318 1.62 -32.89 18.03
C THR A 318 2.68 -33.93 18.44
N ALA A 319 3.87 -33.87 17.84
CA ALA A 319 5.02 -34.71 18.23
C ALA A 319 5.52 -34.49 19.68
N ARG A 320 4.94 -33.56 20.45
CA ARG A 320 5.16 -33.41 21.89
C ARG A 320 4.16 -34.21 22.73
N GLU A 321 2.94 -34.41 22.23
CA GLU A 321 1.83 -35.10 22.89
C GLU A 321 1.65 -36.54 22.36
N CYS A 322 2.58 -37.05 21.57
CA CYS A 322 2.51 -38.38 21.00
C CYS A 322 2.50 -39.46 22.11
N PRO A 323 1.49 -40.34 22.15
CA PRO A 323 1.42 -41.43 23.13
C PRO A 323 2.37 -42.58 22.79
N GLU A 324 2.84 -42.66 21.54
CA GLU A 324 3.86 -43.62 21.11
C GLU A 324 5.26 -43.13 21.53
N PRO A 325 6.18 -44.03 21.88
CA PRO A 325 7.55 -43.66 22.23
C PRO A 325 8.21 -42.90 21.07
N ARG A 326 9.13 -41.99 21.39
CA ARG A 326 9.89 -41.24 20.39
C ARG A 326 10.76 -42.19 19.58
N SER A 327 10.33 -42.48 18.36
CA SER A 327 11.12 -43.25 17.41
C SER A 327 12.11 -42.34 16.70
N LEU A 328 13.29 -42.88 16.39
CA LEU A 328 14.22 -42.28 15.43
C LEU A 328 13.96 -42.80 14.01
N GLU A 329 13.23 -43.91 13.88
CA GLU A 329 12.90 -44.56 12.61
C GLU A 329 11.81 -43.76 11.90
N GLY A 330 12.15 -43.15 10.75
CA GLY A 330 11.26 -42.29 9.96
C GLY A 330 11.26 -40.81 10.32
N VAL A 331 12.04 -40.36 11.31
CA VAL A 331 12.20 -38.93 11.61
C VAL A 331 13.24 -38.31 10.69
N GLU A 332 12.77 -37.52 9.72
CA GLU A 332 13.61 -36.70 8.85
C GLU A 332 14.07 -35.41 9.55
N CYS A 333 15.37 -35.13 9.49
CA CYS A 333 15.94 -33.93 10.06
C CYS A 333 15.75 -32.71 9.15
N ASN A 334 14.93 -31.74 9.57
CA ASN A 334 14.64 -30.47 8.85
C ASN A 334 15.86 -29.52 8.63
N LYS A 335 17.11 -30.01 8.75
CA LYS A 335 18.36 -29.29 8.46
C LYS A 335 19.24 -29.96 7.40
N CYS A 336 19.18 -31.28 7.28
CA CYS A 336 20.01 -32.06 6.33
C CYS A 336 19.21 -33.09 5.52
N HIS A 337 17.92 -33.27 5.81
CA HIS A 337 17.02 -34.20 5.15
C HIS A 337 17.41 -35.68 5.27
N GLU A 338 18.32 -36.01 6.20
CA GLU A 338 18.64 -37.38 6.59
C GLU A 338 17.71 -37.86 7.71
N ASN A 339 17.48 -39.17 7.76
CA ASN A 339 16.65 -39.82 8.78
C ASN A 339 17.48 -40.29 9.99
N GLY A 340 16.83 -40.50 11.13
CA GLY A 340 17.45 -41.14 12.30
C GLY A 340 17.87 -40.19 13.43
N HIS A 341 17.63 -38.89 13.30
CA HIS A 341 17.99 -37.90 14.33
C HIS A 341 17.12 -36.62 14.25
N TYR A 342 16.95 -35.91 15.37
CA TYR A 342 16.23 -34.64 15.39
C TYR A 342 17.14 -33.47 15.01
N SER A 343 16.55 -32.34 14.59
CA SER A 343 17.31 -31.14 14.15
C SER A 343 18.16 -30.44 15.23
N ARG A 344 18.13 -30.90 16.48
CA ARG A 344 19.09 -30.53 17.54
C ARG A 344 20.37 -31.36 17.48
N ASP A 345 20.25 -32.61 17.07
CA ASP A 345 21.24 -33.69 17.22
C ASP A 345 21.85 -34.05 15.85
N CYS A 346 21.84 -33.07 14.93
CA CYS A 346 22.26 -33.23 13.54
C CYS A 346 23.80 -33.35 13.44
N PRO A 347 24.34 -34.46 12.91
CA PRO A 347 25.79 -34.69 12.83
C PRO A 347 26.48 -33.74 11.85
N LEU A 348 25.75 -33.26 10.83
CA LEU A 348 26.18 -32.20 9.92
C LEU A 348 26.26 -30.80 10.59
N GLN A 349 25.89 -30.67 11.87
CA GLN A 349 26.15 -29.46 12.67
C GLN A 349 27.57 -29.43 13.30
N GLY A 350 28.49 -30.29 12.85
CA GLY A 350 29.91 -30.11 13.11
C GLY A 350 30.42 -28.76 12.58
N ALA A 351 31.18 -28.02 13.41
CA ALA A 351 31.96 -26.84 13.03
C ALA A 351 31.22 -25.61 12.45
N GLY A 352 29.98 -25.31 12.88
CA GLY A 352 29.28 -24.07 12.46
C GLY A 352 28.46 -23.31 13.53
N GLY A 353 28.33 -23.85 14.75
CA GLY A 353 27.32 -23.40 15.73
C GLY A 353 27.82 -22.57 16.92
N GLY A 354 29.13 -22.31 17.03
CA GLY A 354 29.77 -21.79 18.24
C GLY A 354 30.84 -20.74 17.97
N GLY A 355 30.44 -19.58 17.44
CA GLY A 355 31.30 -18.40 17.46
C GLY A 355 31.60 -17.95 18.91
N THR A 356 32.72 -17.23 19.08
CA THR A 356 33.21 -16.72 20.37
C THR A 356 32.08 -16.15 21.24
N CYS A 357 31.93 -16.69 22.45
CA CYS A 357 30.84 -16.38 23.36
C CYS A 357 30.78 -14.87 23.60
N HIS A 358 29.66 -14.24 23.23
CA HIS A 358 29.49 -12.77 23.29
C HIS A 358 29.42 -12.19 24.72
N ASN A 359 29.73 -13.00 25.74
CA ASN A 359 29.91 -12.59 27.13
C ASN A 359 31.40 -12.56 27.56
N CYS A 360 32.22 -13.51 27.09
CA CYS A 360 33.59 -13.72 27.59
C CYS A 360 34.65 -13.94 26.49
N GLY A 361 34.26 -13.92 25.21
CA GLY A 361 35.16 -14.13 24.06
C GLY A 361 35.62 -15.57 23.82
N GLN A 362 35.36 -16.51 24.73
CA GLN A 362 35.82 -17.90 24.62
C GLN A 362 34.93 -18.72 23.67
N GLU A 363 35.53 -19.67 22.95
CA GLU A 363 34.82 -20.57 22.05
C GLU A 363 34.18 -21.76 22.80
N GLY A 364 33.30 -22.50 22.12
CA GLY A 364 32.72 -23.75 22.63
C GLY A 364 31.44 -23.63 23.48
N HIS A 365 30.97 -22.42 23.80
CA HIS A 365 29.69 -22.21 24.50
C HIS A 365 28.97 -20.93 24.02
N ARG A 366 27.67 -20.81 24.33
CA ARG A 366 26.85 -19.61 23.99
C ARG A 366 26.66 -18.72 25.21
N LYS A 367 26.16 -17.49 25.02
CA LYS A 367 25.92 -16.52 26.12
C LYS A 367 25.09 -17.13 27.26
N SER A 368 24.07 -17.92 26.94
CA SER A 368 23.18 -18.56 27.91
C SER A 368 23.86 -19.66 28.74
N ASP A 369 24.93 -20.26 28.21
CA ASP A 369 25.65 -21.40 28.78
C ASP A 369 27.06 -20.96 29.26
N CYS A 370 27.23 -19.67 29.54
CA CYS A 370 28.53 -19.10 29.93
C CYS A 370 28.82 -19.40 31.41
N PRO A 371 29.96 -20.05 31.74
CA PRO A 371 30.34 -20.30 33.13
C PRO A 371 30.91 -19.05 33.83
N ASN A 372 31.22 -17.99 33.08
CA ASN A 372 31.56 -16.68 33.62
C ASN A 372 30.26 -15.87 33.78
N GLU A 373 30.16 -15.10 34.87
CA GLU A 373 29.03 -14.18 35.12
C GLU A 373 28.77 -13.24 33.92
N THR A 374 27.56 -12.66 33.83
CA THR A 374 27.12 -11.89 32.65
C THR A 374 27.82 -10.53 32.53
N ALA A 375 29.11 -10.55 32.19
CA ALA A 375 29.95 -9.41 31.89
C ALA A 375 29.44 -8.69 30.62
N LEU A 376 28.52 -7.75 30.83
CA LEU A 376 27.92 -6.98 29.76
C LEU A 376 28.92 -5.92 29.27
N ILE A 377 29.74 -6.32 28.27
CA ILE A 377 30.84 -5.51 27.71
C ILE A 377 30.30 -4.44 26.75
N CYS A 378 30.64 -3.19 27.02
CA CYS A 378 30.29 -2.05 26.19
C CYS A 378 31.10 -2.01 24.89
N ARG A 379 30.46 -2.10 23.72
CA ARG A 379 31.16 -2.08 22.42
C ARG A 379 31.78 -0.73 22.04
N ASN A 380 31.59 0.32 22.86
CA ASN A 380 32.19 1.64 22.66
C ASN A 380 33.56 1.79 23.34
N CYS A 381 33.76 1.15 24.49
CA CYS A 381 34.95 1.33 25.35
C CYS A 381 35.50 0.06 26.01
N ASP A 382 34.92 -1.11 25.70
CA ASP A 382 35.26 -2.44 26.22
C ASP A 382 35.15 -2.62 27.75
N ALA A 383 34.69 -1.60 28.48
CA ALA A 383 34.38 -1.70 29.90
C ALA A 383 33.13 -2.58 30.15
N ILE A 384 33.12 -3.28 31.29
CA ILE A 384 32.06 -4.19 31.71
C ILE A 384 30.99 -3.42 32.49
N GLY A 385 29.72 -3.79 32.32
CA GLY A 385 28.60 -3.41 33.18
C GLY A 385 27.57 -2.45 32.58
N HIS A 386 27.67 -2.09 31.29
CA HIS A 386 26.74 -1.16 30.64
C HIS A 386 26.65 -1.39 29.12
N ILE A 387 25.48 -1.18 28.49
CA ILE A 387 25.39 -1.25 27.01
C ILE A 387 26.00 -0.01 26.36
N SER A 388 26.32 -0.08 25.07
CA SER A 388 26.84 1.05 24.27
C SER A 388 25.91 2.27 24.16
N ARG A 389 24.69 2.23 24.73
CA ARG A 389 23.78 3.38 24.90
C ARG A 389 24.00 4.13 26.23
N GLU A 390 24.48 3.43 27.25
CA GLU A 390 24.72 3.90 28.62
C GLU A 390 26.20 4.26 28.85
N CYS A 391 27.00 4.33 27.78
CA CYS A 391 28.43 4.58 27.90
C CYS A 391 28.69 6.02 28.34
N PRO A 392 29.41 6.25 29.45
CA PRO A 392 29.75 7.60 29.92
C PRO A 392 30.84 8.27 29.07
N LEU A 393 31.48 7.54 28.16
CA LEU A 393 32.46 8.06 27.23
C LEU A 393 31.81 8.43 25.88
N PRO A 394 32.25 9.50 25.21
CA PRO A 394 31.78 9.86 23.86
C PRO A 394 31.83 8.67 22.89
N ARG A 395 30.89 8.66 21.94
CA ARG A 395 30.80 7.56 20.97
C ARG A 395 31.98 7.57 20.01
N ASP A 396 32.82 6.53 20.06
CA ASP A 396 33.94 6.36 19.14
C ASP A 396 33.42 5.88 17.78
N TYR A 397 33.36 6.81 16.83
CA TYR A 397 32.96 6.50 15.47
C TYR A 397 33.99 5.67 14.71
N SER A 398 35.28 5.67 15.10
CA SER A 398 36.33 4.85 14.45
C SER A 398 36.03 3.34 14.55
N ARG A 399 35.31 2.94 15.60
CA ARG A 399 34.87 1.56 15.85
C ARG A 399 33.51 1.21 15.20
N VAL A 400 32.86 2.16 14.53
CA VAL A 400 31.58 1.96 13.84
C VAL A 400 31.81 1.64 12.37
N LYS A 401 31.40 0.43 11.94
CA LYS A 401 31.31 0.06 10.52
C LYS A 401 30.03 0.63 9.90
N CYS A 402 30.16 1.39 8.82
CA CYS A 402 29.04 1.94 8.07
C CYS A 402 28.29 0.83 7.31
N GLN A 403 26.97 0.73 7.47
CA GLN A 403 26.15 -0.27 6.78
C GLN A 403 25.97 -0.01 5.27
N ASN A 404 26.36 1.15 4.74
CA ASN A 404 26.29 1.45 3.30
C ASN A 404 27.61 1.10 2.59
N CYS A 405 28.67 1.86 2.87
CA CYS A 405 29.97 1.70 2.20
C CYS A 405 30.89 0.64 2.84
N GLN A 406 30.51 0.06 3.98
CA GLN A 406 31.30 -0.90 4.77
C GLN A 406 32.63 -0.38 5.35
N GLN A 407 32.95 0.90 5.18
CA GLN A 407 34.10 1.55 5.82
C GLN A 407 33.87 1.77 7.32
N MET A 408 34.96 1.92 8.07
CA MET A 408 34.93 2.33 9.48
C MET A 408 34.85 3.86 9.59
N GLY A 409 34.52 4.39 10.78
CA GLY A 409 34.61 5.84 11.05
C GLY A 409 33.29 6.62 11.02
N HIS A 410 32.17 6.03 10.58
CA HIS A 410 30.91 6.76 10.45
C HIS A 410 29.65 5.86 10.44
N THR A 411 28.48 6.46 10.66
CA THR A 411 27.16 5.81 10.55
C THR A 411 26.56 5.98 9.14
N LYS A 412 25.57 5.17 8.75
CA LYS A 412 24.86 5.28 7.46
C LYS A 412 24.36 6.71 7.16
N VAL A 413 23.93 7.45 8.18
CA VAL A 413 23.42 8.84 8.08
C VAL A 413 24.55 9.86 7.80
N ARG A 414 25.80 9.55 8.14
CA ARG A 414 26.99 10.38 7.88
C ARG A 414 27.89 9.78 6.79
N CYS A 415 27.32 8.93 5.92
CA CYS A 415 28.03 8.35 4.80
C CYS A 415 28.05 9.34 3.62
N THR A 416 29.23 9.57 3.04
CA THR A 416 29.41 10.41 1.85
C THR A 416 29.25 9.63 0.55
N GLU A 417 29.36 8.31 0.59
CA GLU A 417 29.12 7.43 -0.55
C GLU A 417 27.61 7.38 -0.88
N PRO A 418 27.23 7.28 -2.17
CA PRO A 418 25.84 7.06 -2.55
C PRO A 418 25.28 5.79 -1.91
N LEU A 419 23.97 5.74 -1.68
CA LEU A 419 23.32 4.54 -1.18
C LEU A 419 23.48 3.42 -2.21
N LYS A 420 24.08 2.31 -1.81
CA LYS A 420 24.12 1.11 -2.62
C LYS A 420 22.72 0.52 -2.69
N GLU A 421 22.23 0.31 -3.90
CA GLU A 421 21.00 -0.45 -4.14
C GLU A 421 21.28 -1.92 -3.82
N ASN A 422 20.40 -2.53 -3.04
CA ASN A 422 20.52 -3.94 -2.67
C ASN A 422 19.74 -4.77 -3.70
N GLU A 423 20.45 -5.34 -4.67
CA GLU A 423 19.86 -6.23 -5.68
C GLU A 423 19.28 -7.54 -5.09
N ASP A 424 19.62 -7.86 -3.83
CA ASP A 424 19.18 -9.05 -3.09
C ASP A 424 18.01 -8.75 -2.11
N ALA A 425 17.13 -7.83 -2.48
CA ALA A 425 15.88 -7.53 -1.75
C ALA A 425 14.74 -8.46 -2.22
N GLY A 426 14.90 -9.77 -2.02
CA GLY A 426 13.90 -10.77 -2.42
C GLY A 426 12.53 -10.56 -1.76
N TYR A 427 11.48 -10.46 -2.59
CA TYR A 427 10.04 -10.40 -2.28
C TYR A 427 9.65 -10.27 -0.79
N GLY A 428 9.80 -9.04 -0.26
CA GLY A 428 9.14 -8.61 0.97
C GLY A 428 7.78 -7.98 0.65
N ASP A 429 6.76 -8.30 1.46
CA ASP A 429 5.38 -7.86 1.24
C ASP A 429 5.25 -6.32 1.17
N ALA A 430 4.46 -5.84 0.21
CA ALA A 430 4.34 -4.42 -0.13
C ALA A 430 3.30 -3.69 0.75
N GLY A 431 3.55 -3.67 2.06
CA GLY A 431 2.74 -2.91 3.01
C GLY A 431 2.70 -1.42 2.66
N TYR A 432 1.49 -0.87 2.50
CA TYR A 432 1.26 0.55 2.20
C TYR A 432 1.71 1.44 3.37
N GLY A 433 2.92 1.99 3.28
CA GLY A 433 3.42 3.01 4.19
C GLY A 433 3.01 4.41 3.74
N GLY A 434 1.97 4.98 4.35
CA GLY A 434 1.55 6.37 4.10
C GLY A 434 2.59 7.40 4.53
N ASP A 435 2.69 8.51 3.81
CA ASP A 435 3.55 9.65 4.15
C ASP A 435 3.04 10.35 5.43
N ASN A 436 3.66 10.05 6.58
CA ASN A 436 3.52 10.85 7.81
C ASN A 436 4.91 11.15 8.41
N ASN A 437 5.14 12.40 8.83
CA ASN A 437 6.50 12.94 8.96
C ASN A 437 6.79 13.52 10.37
N TYR A 438 7.36 12.65 11.23
CA TYR A 438 8.01 12.96 12.51
C TYR A 438 7.17 13.59 13.64
N GLU A 439 6.83 12.74 14.62
CA GLU A 439 6.94 13.08 16.05
C GLU A 439 7.96 12.13 16.72
N ALA A 440 8.33 12.40 17.97
CA ALA A 440 9.53 11.83 18.60
C ALA A 440 9.31 10.47 19.31
N ASP A 441 10.30 9.59 19.17
CA ASP A 441 10.40 8.27 19.81
C ASP A 441 10.30 8.36 21.35
N LYS A 442 9.16 7.91 21.89
CA LYS A 442 8.99 7.49 23.28
C LYS A 442 8.62 6.01 23.29
N GLY A 443 9.64 5.16 23.42
CA GLY A 443 9.47 3.71 23.37
C GLY A 443 8.49 3.17 24.41
N ALA A 444 7.52 2.39 23.95
CA ALA A 444 6.73 1.49 24.78
C ALA A 444 7.56 0.23 25.05
N ASP A 445 7.94 0.00 26.30
CA ASP A 445 8.60 -1.23 26.74
C ASP A 445 7.54 -2.28 27.13
N THR A 446 7.57 -3.45 26.50
CA THR A 446 6.58 -4.52 26.73
C THR A 446 7.10 -5.52 27.76
N THR A 447 7.31 -5.05 28.99
CA THR A 447 7.62 -5.92 30.14
C THR A 447 6.40 -6.77 30.51
N HIS A 448 6.51 -8.08 30.30
CA HIS A 448 5.46 -9.05 30.60
C HIS A 448 5.66 -9.57 32.04
N GLU A 449 4.97 -8.99 33.03
CA GLU A 449 5.00 -9.48 34.43
C GLU A 449 3.65 -9.29 35.14
N ASN A 450 3.41 -10.07 36.22
CA ASN A 450 2.07 -10.32 36.75
C ASN A 450 1.78 -9.60 38.08
N ASN A 451 0.53 -9.15 38.21
CA ASN A 451 -0.23 -8.96 39.46
C ASN A 451 0.26 -7.96 40.54
N ALA A 452 -0.51 -6.86 40.61
CA ALA A 452 -1.34 -6.50 41.77
C ALA A 452 -0.87 -5.40 42.79
N GLU A 453 -1.90 -4.67 43.25
CA GLU A 453 -2.01 -3.81 44.45
C GLU A 453 -1.21 -2.48 44.51
N GLY A 454 -1.91 -1.39 44.85
CA GLY A 454 -1.30 -0.23 45.55
C GLY A 454 -1.47 1.16 44.93
N ASP A 455 -2.61 1.80 45.19
CA ASP A 455 -2.89 3.25 45.37
C ASP A 455 -1.78 4.33 45.18
N GLY A 456 -2.19 5.52 44.71
CA GLY A 456 -1.55 6.78 45.15
C GLY A 456 -1.48 7.93 44.13
N TRP A 457 -2.32 8.95 44.29
CA TRP A 457 -2.17 10.25 43.60
C TRP A 457 -1.17 11.14 44.34
N GLY A 458 -0.30 11.88 43.62
CA GLY A 458 0.56 12.88 44.25
C GLY A 458 1.42 13.71 43.28
N TRP A 459 1.01 14.94 42.99
CA TRP A 459 1.89 15.97 42.41
C TRP A 459 2.81 16.55 43.49
N ASN A 460 4.00 17.03 43.12
CA ASN A 460 4.68 18.10 43.84
C ASN A 460 5.79 18.77 43.02
N ASP A 461 5.79 20.10 42.99
CA ASP A 461 6.87 20.92 42.45
C ASP A 461 8.03 21.07 43.46
N ASN A 462 9.24 21.40 42.97
CA ASN A 462 9.98 22.54 43.56
C ASN A 462 11.12 23.10 42.68
N THR A 463 10.85 24.29 42.15
CA THR A 463 11.71 25.50 42.12
C THR A 463 13.24 25.41 41.99
N ALA A 464 13.71 26.04 40.90
CA ALA A 464 14.70 27.12 40.86
C ALA A 464 16.18 26.89 41.31
N GLY A 465 17.10 27.19 40.39
CA GLY A 465 18.52 27.44 40.67
C GLY A 465 19.18 28.23 39.52
N THR A 466 19.57 29.48 39.77
CA THR A 466 20.23 30.35 38.78
C THR A 466 21.75 30.30 38.89
N THR A 467 22.51 30.46 37.80
CA THR A 467 23.52 31.55 37.65
C THR A 467 24.20 31.58 36.27
N THR A 468 24.84 32.73 36.02
CA THR A 468 25.44 33.26 34.79
C THR A 468 26.75 32.62 34.32
N ASN A 469 27.07 32.83 33.04
CA ASN A 469 28.41 32.68 32.46
C ASN A 469 29.48 33.46 33.26
N GLN A 470 30.72 32.98 33.20
CA GLN A 470 31.93 33.82 33.19
C GLN A 470 33.04 33.13 32.37
N ASP A 471 33.69 33.89 31.51
CA ASP A 471 34.84 33.46 30.69
C ASP A 471 36.12 33.30 31.54
N TRP A 472 37.14 32.61 31.02
CA TRP A 472 38.55 32.89 31.35
C TRP A 472 39.48 32.41 30.23
N GLU A 473 40.51 33.20 29.92
CA GLU A 473 41.44 32.96 28.81
C GLU A 473 42.66 32.12 29.22
N GLY A 474 43.37 31.55 28.24
CA GLY A 474 44.60 30.79 28.48
C GLY A 474 45.38 30.46 27.20
N GLU A 475 46.28 31.34 26.78
CA GLU A 475 47.29 31.04 25.74
C GLU A 475 48.30 29.97 26.22
N VAL A 476 49.03 29.32 25.29
CA VAL A 476 50.52 29.41 25.25
C VAL A 476 51.16 28.64 24.07
N LYS A 477 51.89 29.41 23.23
CA LYS A 477 53.09 29.08 22.42
C LYS A 477 53.10 27.90 21.43
N VAL A 478 53.28 28.27 20.16
CA VAL A 478 53.98 27.49 19.13
C VAL A 478 55.48 27.38 19.48
N SER A 479 56.10 26.25 19.16
CA SER A 479 57.56 26.17 18.96
C SER A 479 57.88 25.39 17.68
N THR A 480 58.77 25.94 16.86
CA THR A 480 59.29 25.31 15.65
C THR A 480 60.70 24.80 15.86
N SER A 481 61.00 23.61 15.37
CA SER A 481 62.36 23.14 15.10
C SER A 481 62.32 22.11 13.96
N GLY A 482 63.43 22.02 13.23
CA GLY A 482 63.66 21.06 12.16
C GLY A 482 65.12 21.10 11.75
N ALA A 483 65.44 20.31 10.71
CA ALA A 483 66.77 20.02 10.18
C ALA A 483 67.57 18.94 10.93
N ASP A 484 68.17 18.07 10.11
CA ASP A 484 69.33 17.18 10.27
C ASP A 484 69.33 16.15 11.44
N TRP A 485 69.63 14.87 11.23
CA TRP A 485 70.33 14.18 10.13
C TRP A 485 69.56 12.96 9.59
#